data_AF-A0A535TF57-F1
#
_entry.id   AF-A0A535TF57-F1
#
_cell.length_a   1.000
_cell.length_b   1.000
_cell.length_c   1.000
_cell.angle_alpha   90.00
_cell.angle_beta   90.00
_cell.angle_gamma   90.00
#
_symmetry.space_group_name_H-M   'P 1'
#
loop_
_entity.id
_entity.type
_entity.pdbx_description
1 polymer ?
#
loop_
_entity_poly.entity_id
_entity_poly.type
_entity_poly.pdbx_seq_one_letter_code
_entity_poly.pdbx_strand_id
1 'polypeptide(L)'
;MGLSRSTARGAVPAAPEGAAHAGAAGIGRDRGPADGYLPAAHTRRLAPDRAQFGEALPARLRSALPVPRGRPRQVLRRVTAVFGVVEPGLLTTVQDLGRPGAIASGVPPSGAMDRFAHAAANLLAGNERNQATLECTLSGPQLVALRPCLVAITGADLGAHINGRAAPMWTGIFLAAGDSLSFAGRRSGMRAYVAVSGGFDGERWLGSRSTYLLVSRGGVHGRALKAGDELELAADRSAPMVAGRQLAAAMVPDYSDHTLAVMAGPHLKRLDMTSRKALLGQVFKVSGQADRMGYRLDGPPLTLTGDELLSFGLAAGSIQVVNSGQAIMLMADHQTAGGYAVVATVVSASLPAAAQLGPGDELRFRAVTEAQAGVMRRELSAALASLASP
;
A
#
# COMPACT_ATOMS: atom_id res chain seq x y z
N MET A 1 49.67 20.82 -26.93
CA MET A 1 48.34 21.43 -27.10
C MET A 1 47.47 20.98 -25.94
N GLY A 2 47.26 21.87 -24.98
CA GLY A 2 46.42 21.61 -23.82
C GLY A 2 44.96 21.77 -24.17
N LEU A 3 44.12 20.88 -23.64
CA LEU A 3 42.69 21.11 -23.53
C LEU A 3 42.21 20.68 -22.13
N SER A 4 41.49 21.63 -21.55
CA SER A 4 41.02 21.76 -20.18
C SER A 4 40.15 20.60 -19.68
N ARG A 5 40.37 20.20 -18.41
CA ARG A 5 39.42 19.40 -17.63
C ARG A 5 38.25 20.30 -17.20
N SER A 6 37.10 20.12 -17.85
CA SER A 6 35.83 20.70 -17.40
C SER A 6 35.22 19.82 -16.29
N THR A 7 35.15 20.36 -15.10
CA THR A 7 34.41 19.82 -13.95
C THR A 7 32.91 19.97 -14.19
N ALA A 8 32.19 18.87 -14.36
CA ALA A 8 30.73 18.87 -14.35
C ALA A 8 30.24 19.22 -12.93
N ARG A 9 29.72 20.45 -12.78
CA ARG A 9 28.99 20.87 -11.58
C ARG A 9 27.72 20.03 -11.49
N GLY A 10 27.51 19.41 -10.32
CA GLY A 10 26.30 18.70 -10.00
C GLY A 10 25.07 19.59 -10.13
N ALA A 11 23.99 19.01 -10.64
CA ALA A 11 22.69 19.65 -10.74
C ALA A 11 22.21 20.06 -9.34
N VAL A 12 21.98 21.36 -9.16
CA VAL A 12 21.24 21.93 -8.02
C VAL A 12 19.75 21.66 -8.30
N PRO A 13 19.00 21.03 -7.39
CA PRO A 13 17.55 20.92 -7.57
C PRO A 13 16.93 22.31 -7.42
N ALA A 14 16.16 22.73 -8.42
CA ALA A 14 15.31 23.91 -8.36
C ALA A 14 14.31 23.78 -7.19
N ALA A 15 14.23 24.82 -6.38
CA ALA A 15 13.25 24.91 -5.30
C ALA A 15 11.83 24.96 -5.87
N PRO A 16 10.82 24.40 -5.19
CA PRO A 16 9.43 24.58 -5.59
C PRO A 16 9.03 26.04 -5.32
N GLU A 17 8.76 26.79 -6.38
CA GLU A 17 8.04 28.06 -6.28
C GLU A 17 6.58 27.75 -5.92
N GLY A 18 6.13 28.20 -4.74
CA GLY A 18 4.75 28.00 -4.25
C GLY A 18 4.63 27.44 -2.84
N ALA A 19 5.53 27.80 -1.92
CA ALA A 19 5.35 27.48 -0.50
C ALA A 19 4.18 28.26 0.11
N ALA A 20 3.36 27.58 0.91
CA ALA A 20 2.28 28.18 1.68
C ALA A 20 2.82 29.32 2.57
N HIS A 21 2.17 30.49 2.50
CA HIS A 21 2.44 31.58 3.42
C HIS A 21 1.88 31.29 4.83
N ALA A 22 2.47 31.99 5.80
CA ALA A 22 2.49 31.70 7.22
C ALA A 22 1.11 31.50 7.88
N GLY A 23 0.95 30.37 8.55
CA GLY A 23 -0.22 30.06 9.40
C GLY A 23 -0.14 28.71 10.11
N ALA A 24 0.65 27.77 9.61
CA ALA A 24 0.96 26.52 10.30
C ALA A 24 2.39 26.58 10.84
N ALA A 25 2.55 26.57 12.16
CA ALA A 25 3.83 26.35 12.82
C ALA A 25 4.27 24.89 12.59
N GLY A 26 4.73 24.59 11.38
CA GLY A 26 5.47 23.37 11.07
C GLY A 26 6.89 23.51 11.58
N ILE A 27 7.37 22.53 12.34
CA ILE A 27 8.77 22.45 12.73
C ILE A 27 9.57 22.07 11.48
N GLY A 28 10.08 23.10 10.80
CA GLY A 28 11.06 22.98 9.74
C GLY A 28 12.36 22.36 10.27
N ARG A 29 12.98 21.53 9.43
CA ARG A 29 14.20 20.79 9.74
C ARG A 29 15.39 21.73 9.93
N ASP A 30 15.90 21.81 11.15
CA ASP A 30 17.26 22.32 11.41
C ASP A 30 18.26 21.16 11.48
N ARG A 31 19.31 21.27 10.65
CA ARG A 31 20.50 20.44 10.68
C ARG A 31 21.36 20.89 11.86
N GLY A 32 21.24 20.24 13.01
CA GLY A 32 22.08 20.44 14.19
C GLY A 32 22.21 19.16 15.02
N PRO A 33 23.32 18.97 15.77
CA PRO A 33 23.52 17.77 16.57
C PRO A 33 22.49 17.69 17.70
N ALA A 34 22.01 16.47 17.95
CA ALA A 34 20.98 16.19 18.93
C ALA A 34 21.57 16.22 20.34
N ASP A 35 21.46 17.36 21.02
CA ASP A 35 21.38 17.39 22.47
C ASP A 35 20.07 18.06 22.90
N GLY A 36 19.18 17.21 23.39
CA GLY A 36 17.78 17.49 23.65
C GLY A 36 17.56 18.45 24.81
N TYR A 37 16.87 19.54 24.51
CA TYR A 37 16.11 20.31 25.49
C TYR A 37 14.67 20.47 24.98
N LEU A 38 13.89 19.40 25.08
CA LEU A 38 12.43 19.50 25.06
C LEU A 38 11.92 19.48 26.51
N PRO A 39 11.20 20.53 26.97
CA PRO A 39 10.59 20.54 28.28
C PRO A 39 9.62 19.36 28.45
N ALA A 40 9.64 18.75 29.64
CA ALA A 40 8.80 17.58 29.99
C ALA A 40 7.29 17.79 29.79
N ALA A 41 6.82 19.03 29.63
CA ALA A 41 5.44 19.38 29.29
C ALA A 41 4.98 18.89 27.90
N HIS A 42 5.90 18.51 27.00
CA HIS A 42 5.58 18.14 25.61
C HIS A 42 5.59 16.63 25.31
N THR A 43 5.92 15.76 26.28
CA THR A 43 5.98 14.30 26.06
C THR A 43 4.61 13.61 26.01
N ARG A 44 3.50 14.32 26.26
CA ARG A 44 2.16 13.73 26.37
C ARG A 44 1.17 14.01 25.23
N ARG A 45 1.58 14.58 24.09
CA ARG A 45 0.65 14.86 22.98
C ARG A 45 0.65 13.76 21.91
N LEU A 46 0.28 12.55 22.33
CA LEU A 46 -0.60 11.67 21.54
C LEU A 46 -2.06 12.05 21.90
N ALA A 47 -3.04 11.68 21.08
CA ALA A 47 -4.47 12.05 21.12
C ALA A 47 -5.08 12.52 22.48
N PRO A 48 -5.99 13.52 22.49
CA PRO A 48 -6.46 14.17 23.72
C PRO A 48 -7.07 13.20 24.72
N ASP A 49 -6.64 13.35 25.97
CA ASP A 49 -7.13 12.69 27.16
C ASP A 49 -8.64 12.97 27.36
N ARG A 50 -9.43 11.94 27.67
CA ARG A 50 -10.85 12.11 28.01
C ARG A 50 -10.93 12.75 29.39
N ALA A 51 -11.57 13.91 29.50
CA ALA A 51 -11.81 14.57 30.78
C ALA A 51 -12.76 13.73 31.66
N GLN A 52 -12.21 12.94 32.59
CA GLN A 52 -12.86 12.63 33.86
C GLN A 52 -12.08 13.35 34.96
N PHE A 53 -12.48 14.59 35.26
CA PHE A 53 -12.05 15.26 36.48
C PHE A 53 -12.99 14.81 37.61
N GLY A 54 -12.48 13.97 38.51
CA GLY A 54 -13.18 13.53 39.71
C GLY A 54 -12.24 12.75 40.61
N GLU A 55 -11.77 13.42 41.65
CA GLU A 55 -10.90 12.95 42.75
C GLU A 55 -9.39 12.88 42.51
N ALA A 56 -8.67 13.64 43.33
CA ALA A 56 -7.21 13.63 43.41
C ALA A 56 -6.73 12.28 43.92
N LEU A 57 -6.02 11.53 43.08
CA LEU A 57 -5.33 10.31 43.48
C LEU A 57 -4.22 10.64 44.50
N PRO A 58 -4.11 9.89 45.62
CA PRO A 58 -3.14 10.19 46.67
C PRO A 58 -1.69 10.00 46.17
N ALA A 59 -0.81 10.89 46.63
CA ALA A 59 0.60 11.04 46.22
C ALA A 59 1.55 9.88 46.62
N ARG A 60 1.07 8.64 46.65
CA ARG A 60 1.92 7.46 46.88
C ARG A 60 1.62 6.42 45.81
N LEU A 61 2.30 6.54 44.67
CA LEU A 61 2.53 5.41 43.79
C LEU A 61 3.31 4.36 44.60
N ARG A 62 2.61 3.33 45.08
CA ARG A 62 3.27 2.10 45.53
C ARG A 62 4.09 1.60 44.36
N SER A 63 5.39 1.41 44.57
CA SER A 63 6.28 0.81 43.58
C SER A 63 5.61 -0.45 43.04
N ALA A 64 5.36 -0.49 41.73
CA ALA A 64 4.92 -1.71 41.09
C ALA A 64 5.90 -2.82 41.47
N LEU A 65 5.37 -3.91 42.06
CA LEU A 65 6.16 -5.10 42.38
C LEU A 65 6.99 -5.48 41.13
N PRO A 66 8.26 -5.87 41.30
CA PRO A 66 9.09 -6.24 40.17
C PRO A 66 8.39 -7.34 39.38
N VAL A 67 8.00 -7.03 38.14
CA VAL A 67 7.57 -8.04 37.18
C VAL A 67 8.73 -9.04 37.09
N PRO A 68 8.50 -10.36 37.30
CA PRO A 68 9.56 -11.33 37.17
C PRO A 68 10.15 -11.18 35.77
N ARG A 69 11.43 -10.78 35.68
CA ARG A 69 12.21 -10.91 34.45
C ARG A 69 12.46 -12.40 34.24
N GLY A 70 11.41 -13.14 33.88
CA GLY A 70 11.59 -14.38 33.17
C GLY A 70 12.41 -14.01 31.93
N ARG A 71 13.56 -14.65 31.73
CA ARG A 71 14.26 -14.59 30.44
C ARG A 71 13.18 -14.77 29.37
N PRO A 72 13.05 -13.88 28.36
CA PRO A 72 12.19 -14.18 27.25
C PRO A 72 12.63 -15.57 26.80
N ARG A 73 11.74 -16.57 26.87
CA ARG A 73 11.98 -17.82 26.19
C ARG A 73 12.23 -17.36 24.77
N GLN A 74 13.49 -17.41 24.32
CA GLN A 74 13.80 -17.39 22.90
C GLN A 74 13.04 -18.59 22.39
N VAL A 75 11.83 -18.34 21.89
CA VAL A 75 11.19 -19.28 21.00
C VAL A 75 12.16 -19.29 19.85
N LEU A 76 12.99 -20.34 19.79
CA LEU A 76 13.92 -20.57 18.70
C LEU A 76 13.06 -20.56 17.45
N ARG A 77 13.08 -19.41 16.79
CA ARG A 77 12.28 -19.20 15.61
C ARG A 77 12.94 -20.04 14.54
N ARG A 78 12.24 -21.08 14.11
CA ARG A 78 12.70 -21.87 12.97
C ARG A 78 12.59 -20.97 11.75
N VAL A 79 13.73 -20.47 11.30
CA VAL A 79 13.84 -19.75 10.04
C VAL A 79 13.73 -20.77 8.92
N THR A 80 12.75 -20.58 8.05
CA THR A 80 12.54 -21.43 6.89
C THR A 80 12.70 -20.57 5.64
N ALA A 81 13.87 -20.61 5.01
CA ALA A 81 14.06 -20.02 3.69
C ALA A 81 13.23 -20.80 2.65
N VAL A 82 12.57 -20.08 1.73
CA VAL A 82 11.71 -20.66 0.69
C VAL A 82 12.08 -20.21 -0.71
N PHE A 83 12.58 -18.98 -0.89
CA PHE A 83 13.03 -18.48 -2.18
C PHE A 83 14.38 -17.77 -2.06
N GLY A 84 15.26 -17.99 -3.03
CA GLY A 84 16.38 -17.11 -3.31
C GLY A 84 15.99 -16.10 -4.39
N VAL A 85 16.32 -14.83 -4.20
CA VAL A 85 16.06 -13.76 -5.18
C VAL A 85 17.24 -13.68 -6.14
N VAL A 86 17.03 -14.06 -7.41
CA VAL A 86 18.03 -13.91 -8.47
C VAL A 86 17.99 -12.49 -9.02
N GLU A 87 16.79 -12.04 -9.42
CA GLU A 87 16.53 -10.67 -9.85
C GLU A 87 15.35 -10.09 -9.05
N PRO A 88 15.45 -8.87 -8.52
CA PRO A 88 14.41 -8.33 -7.63
C PRO A 88 13.17 -7.77 -8.36
N GLY A 89 13.21 -7.63 -9.70
CA GLY A 89 12.24 -6.83 -10.45
C GLY A 89 12.46 -5.31 -10.23
N LEU A 90 11.56 -4.47 -10.75
CA LEU A 90 11.69 -3.01 -10.65
C LEU A 90 11.41 -2.52 -9.22
N LEU A 91 10.28 -2.94 -8.65
CA LEU A 91 9.89 -2.63 -7.29
C LEU A 91 9.05 -3.77 -6.72
N THR A 92 9.71 -4.68 -6.00
CA THR A 92 9.07 -5.78 -5.28
C THR A 92 9.20 -5.56 -3.79
N THR A 93 8.08 -5.56 -3.06
CA THR A 93 8.06 -5.38 -1.60
C THR A 93 7.19 -6.42 -0.92
N VAL A 94 7.48 -6.72 0.35
CA VAL A 94 6.61 -7.55 1.18
C VAL A 94 5.44 -6.70 1.67
N GLN A 95 4.21 -7.16 1.43
CA GLN A 95 2.98 -6.47 1.82
C GLN A 95 2.00 -7.43 2.48
N ASP A 96 1.47 -7.07 3.65
CA ASP A 96 0.22 -7.63 4.20
C ASP A 96 -0.94 -6.63 3.98
N LEU A 97 -2.00 -6.71 4.79
CA LEU A 97 -3.13 -5.75 4.73
C LEU A 97 -2.84 -4.40 5.41
N GLY A 98 -1.62 -4.20 5.90
CA GLY A 98 -1.13 -2.96 6.48
C GLY A 98 -1.35 -2.82 7.99
N ARG A 99 -1.11 -1.61 8.48
CA ARG A 99 -1.17 -1.17 9.89
C ARG A 99 -2.23 -0.09 10.13
N PRO A 100 -3.53 -0.36 9.91
CA PRO A 100 -4.56 0.66 10.03
C PRO A 100 -4.65 1.31 11.43
N GLY A 101 -4.26 0.58 12.49
CA GLY A 101 -4.29 1.08 13.87
C GLY A 101 -3.29 2.21 14.19
N ALA A 102 -2.36 2.51 13.29
CA ALA A 102 -1.33 3.53 13.51
C ALA A 102 -1.65 4.90 12.88
N ILE A 103 -2.78 5.04 12.17
CA ILE A 103 -3.12 6.25 11.42
C ILE A 103 -3.22 7.50 12.31
N ALA A 104 -3.74 7.35 13.52
CA ALA A 104 -3.85 8.44 14.51
C ALA A 104 -2.48 8.93 15.00
N SER A 105 -1.43 8.12 14.84
CA SER A 105 -0.04 8.46 15.19
C SER A 105 0.76 8.99 13.98
N GLY A 106 0.08 9.34 12.87
CA GLY A 106 0.73 9.89 11.68
C GLY A 106 1.38 8.85 10.76
N VAL A 107 1.14 7.56 10.98
CA VAL A 107 1.69 6.48 10.14
C VAL A 107 0.61 5.98 9.17
N PRO A 108 0.86 5.96 7.85
CA PRO A 108 -0.13 5.49 6.90
C PRO A 108 -0.47 4.00 7.11
N PRO A 109 -1.69 3.57 6.77
CA PRO A 109 -2.06 2.16 6.84
C PRO A 109 -1.14 1.27 6.00
N SER A 110 -0.69 1.74 4.82
CA SER A 110 0.09 0.93 3.88
C SER A 110 -0.64 -0.37 3.50
N GLY A 111 0.10 -1.43 3.20
CA GLY A 111 -0.47 -2.69 2.75
C GLY A 111 -0.45 -2.85 1.24
N ALA A 112 -0.98 -3.98 0.78
CA ALA A 112 -1.24 -4.23 -0.63
C ALA A 112 -2.09 -3.10 -1.23
N MET A 113 -1.68 -2.59 -2.40
CA MET A 113 -2.44 -1.56 -3.14
C MET A 113 -3.75 -2.14 -3.69
N ASP A 114 -3.68 -3.34 -4.27
CA ASP A 114 -4.82 -4.16 -4.67
C ASP A 114 -5.03 -5.24 -3.60
N ARG A 115 -5.90 -4.91 -2.65
CA ARG A 115 -6.22 -5.80 -1.53
C ARG A 115 -7.00 -7.04 -1.95
N PHE A 116 -7.71 -7.00 -3.09
CA PHE A 116 -8.44 -8.15 -3.59
C PHE A 116 -7.47 -9.20 -4.14
N ALA A 117 -6.58 -8.80 -5.05
CA ALA A 117 -5.58 -9.69 -5.63
C ALA A 117 -4.69 -10.29 -4.52
N HIS A 118 -4.19 -9.47 -3.60
CA HIS A 118 -3.46 -9.94 -2.43
C HIS A 118 -4.19 -11.04 -1.64
N ALA A 119 -5.47 -10.81 -1.30
CA ALA A 119 -6.26 -11.78 -0.55
C ALA A 119 -6.50 -13.06 -1.35
N ALA A 120 -6.80 -12.94 -2.64
CA ALA A 120 -7.00 -14.08 -3.54
C ALA A 120 -5.74 -14.93 -3.67
N ALA A 121 -4.57 -14.32 -3.86
CA ALA A 121 -3.29 -15.04 -3.88
C ALA A 121 -3.07 -15.84 -2.60
N ASN A 122 -3.31 -15.22 -1.44
CA ASN A 122 -3.22 -15.90 -0.16
C ASN A 122 -4.15 -17.11 -0.09
N LEU A 123 -5.44 -16.95 -0.37
CA LEU A 123 -6.42 -18.04 -0.30
C LEU A 123 -6.10 -19.18 -1.29
N LEU A 124 -5.61 -18.86 -2.49
CA LEU A 124 -5.16 -19.84 -3.49
C LEU A 124 -3.91 -20.60 -3.05
N ALA A 125 -2.99 -19.94 -2.33
CA ALA A 125 -1.86 -20.58 -1.67
C ALA A 125 -2.24 -21.27 -0.34
N GLY A 126 -3.54 -21.30 -0.01
CA GLY A 126 -4.10 -21.91 1.19
C GLY A 126 -4.04 -21.06 2.46
N ASN A 127 -3.49 -19.84 2.40
CA ASN A 127 -3.29 -18.92 3.51
C ASN A 127 -4.56 -18.21 3.97
N GLU A 128 -4.50 -17.71 5.21
CA GLU A 128 -5.37 -16.62 5.65
C GLU A 128 -5.13 -15.39 4.75
N ARG A 129 -6.21 -14.65 4.47
CA ARG A 129 -6.20 -13.50 3.54
C ARG A 129 -5.19 -12.40 3.86
N ASN A 130 -4.69 -12.33 5.08
CA ASN A 130 -3.82 -11.27 5.59
C ASN A 130 -2.34 -11.68 5.70
N GLN A 131 -1.96 -12.89 5.27
CA GLN A 131 -0.56 -13.27 5.24
C GLN A 131 0.21 -12.39 4.26
N ALA A 132 1.50 -12.16 4.52
CA ALA A 132 2.26 -11.26 3.66
C ALA A 132 2.54 -11.94 2.30
N THR A 133 2.38 -11.17 1.24
CA THR A 133 2.69 -11.51 -0.16
C THR A 133 3.80 -10.62 -0.67
N LEU A 134 4.40 -10.96 -1.81
CA LEU A 134 5.18 -9.99 -2.58
C LEU A 134 4.24 -9.17 -3.45
N GLU A 135 4.27 -7.84 -3.32
CA GLU A 135 3.68 -6.92 -4.29
C GLU A 135 4.76 -6.54 -5.31
N CYS A 136 4.54 -6.90 -6.57
CA CYS A 136 5.46 -6.71 -7.69
C CYS A 136 4.91 -5.62 -8.61
N THR A 137 5.65 -4.52 -8.81
CA THR A 137 5.22 -3.39 -9.65
C THR A 137 5.97 -3.37 -10.98
N LEU A 138 5.24 -3.29 -12.10
CA LEU A 138 5.73 -3.23 -13.50
C LEU A 138 6.53 -4.45 -14.00
N SER A 139 7.50 -4.93 -13.25
CA SER A 139 8.23 -6.17 -13.50
C SER A 139 8.37 -6.95 -12.20
N GLY A 140 8.10 -8.25 -12.26
CA GLY A 140 8.24 -9.14 -11.11
C GLY A 140 9.66 -9.68 -10.96
N PRO A 141 9.96 -10.30 -9.80
CA PRO A 141 11.27 -10.86 -9.52
C PRO A 141 11.50 -12.20 -10.23
N GLN A 142 12.77 -12.57 -10.41
CA GLN A 142 13.16 -13.95 -10.63
C GLN A 142 13.50 -14.60 -9.29
N LEU A 143 12.75 -15.63 -8.92
CA LEU A 143 12.86 -16.36 -7.65
C LEU A 143 13.18 -17.83 -7.93
N VAL A 144 14.10 -18.41 -7.16
CA VAL A 144 14.38 -19.85 -7.19
C VAL A 144 13.85 -20.48 -5.91
N ALA A 145 12.98 -21.48 -6.04
CA ALA A 145 12.43 -22.21 -4.91
C ALA A 145 13.55 -23.01 -4.22
N LEU A 146 13.85 -22.70 -2.95
CA LEU A 146 14.87 -23.41 -2.17
C LEU A 146 14.33 -24.72 -1.58
N ARG A 147 13.01 -24.91 -1.63
CA ARG A 147 12.31 -26.08 -1.15
C ARG A 147 10.96 -26.20 -1.89
N PRO A 148 10.32 -27.38 -1.83
CA PRO A 148 8.97 -27.52 -2.38
C PRO A 148 7.99 -26.56 -1.70
N CYS A 149 7.20 -25.83 -2.49
CA CYS A 149 6.24 -24.86 -1.98
C CYS A 149 5.05 -24.68 -2.93
N LEU A 150 3.95 -24.11 -2.41
CA LEU A 150 2.73 -23.84 -3.15
C LEU A 150 2.64 -22.33 -3.24
N VAL A 151 2.54 -21.82 -4.46
CA VAL A 151 2.43 -20.40 -4.74
C VAL A 151 1.14 -20.08 -5.46
N ALA A 152 0.75 -18.81 -5.43
CA ALA A 152 -0.29 -18.30 -6.31
C ALA A 152 0.10 -16.90 -6.79
N ILE A 153 -0.26 -16.59 -8.03
CA ILE A 153 0.06 -15.32 -8.68
C ILE A 153 -1.26 -14.68 -9.16
N THR A 154 -1.51 -13.45 -8.75
CA THR A 154 -2.77 -12.72 -9.04
C THR A 154 -2.50 -11.25 -9.33
N GLY A 155 -3.53 -10.49 -9.72
CA GLY A 155 -3.42 -9.07 -10.07
C GLY A 155 -3.05 -8.90 -11.54
N ALA A 156 -2.12 -7.99 -11.82
CA ALA A 156 -1.58 -7.73 -13.17
C ALA A 156 -1.00 -8.99 -13.83
N ASP A 157 -1.21 -9.13 -15.14
CA ASP A 157 -0.45 -10.09 -15.94
C ASP A 157 0.91 -9.47 -16.30
N LEU A 158 1.93 -9.82 -15.52
CA LEU A 158 3.32 -9.46 -15.78
C LEU A 158 4.09 -10.57 -16.52
N GLY A 159 3.37 -11.51 -17.14
CA GLY A 159 3.95 -12.61 -17.90
C GLY A 159 4.64 -13.63 -17.01
N ALA A 160 3.96 -14.17 -16.00
CA ALA A 160 4.53 -15.17 -15.09
C ALA A 160 4.98 -16.44 -15.83
N HIS A 161 6.16 -16.96 -15.49
CA HIS A 161 6.73 -18.19 -16.02
C HIS A 161 7.31 -19.06 -14.91
N ILE A 162 7.20 -20.37 -15.05
CA ILE A 162 7.90 -21.37 -14.23
C ILE A 162 8.81 -22.17 -15.13
N ASN A 163 10.11 -22.19 -14.84
CA ASN A 163 11.14 -22.86 -15.64
C ASN A 163 11.07 -22.48 -17.13
N GLY A 164 10.84 -21.19 -17.42
CA GLY A 164 10.74 -20.66 -18.78
C GLY A 164 9.43 -20.96 -19.51
N ARG A 165 8.45 -21.61 -18.88
CA ARG A 165 7.12 -21.87 -19.45
C ARG A 165 6.07 -21.00 -18.80
N ALA A 166 5.12 -20.48 -19.60
CA ALA A 166 4.05 -19.63 -19.09
C ALA A 166 3.29 -20.32 -17.94
N ALA A 167 3.13 -19.61 -16.84
CA ALA A 167 2.44 -20.09 -15.65
C ALA A 167 1.00 -19.54 -15.62
N PRO A 168 0.01 -20.32 -15.16
CA PRO A 168 -1.35 -19.83 -15.01
C PRO A 168 -1.42 -18.77 -13.89
N MET A 169 -2.22 -17.72 -14.10
CA MET A 169 -2.59 -16.77 -13.05
C MET A 169 -3.86 -17.25 -12.34
N TRP A 170 -4.11 -16.73 -11.14
CA TRP A 170 -5.33 -17.01 -10.34
C TRP A 170 -5.51 -18.49 -9.96
N THR A 171 -4.40 -19.23 -9.91
CA THR A 171 -4.36 -20.66 -9.60
C THR A 171 -3.24 -20.95 -8.60
N GLY A 172 -3.47 -21.90 -7.68
CA GLY A 172 -2.44 -22.46 -6.80
C GLY A 172 -1.52 -23.41 -7.58
N ILE A 173 -0.22 -23.15 -7.55
CA ILE A 173 0.79 -23.87 -8.34
C ILE A 173 1.85 -24.45 -7.41
N PHE A 174 2.13 -25.74 -7.56
CA PHE A 174 3.22 -26.39 -6.86
C PHE A 174 4.55 -26.10 -7.57
N LEU A 175 5.56 -25.72 -6.80
CA LEU A 175 6.95 -25.61 -7.22
C LEU A 175 7.77 -26.66 -6.48
N ALA A 176 8.60 -27.41 -7.20
CA ALA A 176 9.64 -28.24 -6.62
C ALA A 176 10.83 -27.38 -6.18
N ALA A 177 11.71 -27.94 -5.34
CA ALA A 177 12.99 -27.31 -5.07
C ALA A 177 13.81 -27.18 -6.36
N GLY A 178 14.39 -26.01 -6.60
CA GLY A 178 15.12 -25.67 -7.81
C GLY A 178 14.28 -25.03 -8.91
N ASP A 179 12.94 -25.07 -8.82
CA ASP A 179 12.09 -24.39 -9.81
C ASP A 179 12.29 -22.87 -9.76
N SER A 180 12.34 -22.26 -10.95
CA SER A 180 12.48 -20.80 -11.11
C SER A 180 11.14 -20.19 -11.51
N LEU A 181 10.63 -19.29 -10.67
CA LEU A 181 9.53 -18.37 -11.01
C LEU A 181 10.10 -17.06 -11.55
N SER A 182 9.65 -16.62 -12.72
CA SER A 182 10.09 -15.35 -13.34
C SER A 182 8.94 -14.64 -14.05
N PHE A 183 9.18 -13.41 -14.51
CA PHE A 183 8.20 -12.58 -15.20
C PHE A 183 8.79 -12.03 -16.51
N ALA A 184 8.15 -12.33 -17.63
CA ALA A 184 8.63 -11.98 -18.97
C ALA A 184 8.34 -10.52 -19.35
N GLY A 185 7.44 -9.84 -18.63
CA GLY A 185 7.11 -8.43 -18.86
C GLY A 185 5.62 -8.12 -18.76
N ARG A 186 5.30 -6.86 -18.51
CA ARG A 186 3.92 -6.35 -18.38
C ARG A 186 3.09 -6.60 -19.65
N ARG A 187 1.95 -7.29 -19.49
CA ARG A 187 0.90 -7.44 -20.51
C ARG A 187 -0.34 -6.62 -20.17
N SER A 188 -0.76 -6.62 -18.91
CA SER A 188 -1.88 -5.81 -18.42
C SER A 188 -1.73 -5.47 -16.93
N GLY A 189 -2.37 -4.39 -16.49
CA GLY A 189 -2.29 -3.90 -15.12
C GLY A 189 -0.88 -3.43 -14.71
N MET A 190 -0.69 -3.18 -13.43
CA MET A 190 0.57 -2.63 -12.88
C MET A 190 1.14 -3.44 -11.72
N ARG A 191 0.29 -4.13 -10.94
CA ARG A 191 0.69 -4.81 -9.71
C ARG A 191 0.24 -6.25 -9.67
N ALA A 192 1.22 -7.15 -9.62
CA ALA A 192 1.01 -8.56 -9.37
C ALA A 192 1.34 -8.91 -7.92
N TYR A 193 0.70 -9.97 -7.40
CA TYR A 193 0.91 -10.47 -6.05
C TYR A 193 1.35 -11.91 -6.13
N VAL A 194 2.46 -12.23 -5.48
CA VAL A 194 2.94 -13.61 -5.29
C VAL A 194 2.72 -13.98 -3.84
N ALA A 195 1.89 -14.98 -3.60
CA ALA A 195 1.74 -15.62 -2.30
C ALA A 195 2.48 -16.95 -2.29
N VAL A 196 2.94 -17.36 -1.11
CA VAL A 196 3.48 -18.69 -0.84
C VAL A 196 2.76 -19.28 0.37
N SER A 197 2.46 -20.57 0.36
CA SER A 197 1.85 -21.25 1.51
C SER A 197 2.72 -21.08 2.75
N GLY A 198 2.12 -20.60 3.84
CA GLY A 198 2.82 -20.19 5.07
C GLY A 198 3.04 -18.67 5.17
N GLY A 199 2.90 -17.94 4.06
CA GLY A 199 3.09 -16.49 3.97
C GLY A 199 4.56 -16.08 4.04
N PHE A 200 4.90 -14.93 3.46
CA PHE A 200 6.25 -14.38 3.59
C PHE A 200 6.47 -13.78 4.97
N ASP A 201 7.69 -13.91 5.46
CA ASP A 201 8.13 -13.24 6.67
C ASP A 201 8.87 -11.92 6.40
N GLY A 202 9.12 -11.17 7.48
CA GLY A 202 9.83 -9.90 7.48
C GLY A 202 9.72 -9.20 8.82
N GLU A 203 10.40 -8.05 8.93
CA GLU A 203 10.27 -7.15 10.07
C GLU A 203 8.79 -6.80 10.28
N ARG A 204 8.31 -7.02 11.50
CA ARG A 204 7.03 -6.49 11.94
C ARG A 204 7.24 -5.11 12.53
N TRP A 205 6.55 -4.12 11.99
CA TRP A 205 6.54 -2.76 12.52
C TRP A 205 5.10 -2.33 12.77
N LEU A 206 4.79 -1.95 14.02
CA LEU A 206 3.43 -1.57 14.43
C LEU A 206 2.38 -2.65 14.06
N GLY A 207 2.72 -3.92 14.29
CA GLY A 207 1.81 -5.06 14.09
C GLY A 207 1.72 -5.63 12.67
N SER A 208 2.33 -5.00 11.66
CA SER A 208 2.27 -5.44 10.26
C SER A 208 3.65 -5.63 9.63
N ARG A 209 3.74 -6.54 8.68
CA ARG A 209 4.92 -6.86 7.85
C ARG A 209 5.00 -6.06 6.56
N SER A 210 4.03 -5.20 6.27
CA SER A 210 4.12 -4.36 5.08
C SER A 210 5.38 -3.51 5.09
N THR A 211 5.99 -3.34 3.93
CA THR A 211 7.09 -2.41 3.75
C THR A 211 6.54 -1.00 3.56
N TYR A 212 7.02 -0.05 4.37
CA TYR A 212 6.82 1.37 4.14
C TYR A 212 8.15 2.04 3.80
N LEU A 213 8.34 2.27 2.50
CA LEU A 213 9.62 2.70 1.91
C LEU A 213 10.10 4.06 2.42
N LEU A 214 9.18 5.01 2.67
CA LEU A 214 9.53 6.38 3.04
C LEU A 214 10.38 6.46 4.32
N VAL A 215 10.18 5.52 5.23
CA VAL A 215 10.87 5.48 6.53
C VAL A 215 11.70 4.21 6.73
N SER A 216 11.85 3.40 5.68
CA SER A 216 12.58 2.13 5.69
C SER A 216 12.18 1.19 6.82
N ARG A 217 10.87 0.87 6.92
CA ARG A 217 10.34 -0.04 7.96
C ARG A 217 9.49 -1.17 7.40
N GLY A 218 9.58 -2.33 8.04
CA GLY A 218 8.72 -3.48 7.78
C GLY A 218 9.12 -4.28 6.54
N GLY A 219 8.69 -5.54 6.48
CA GLY A 219 9.03 -6.45 5.39
C GLY A 219 10.51 -6.81 5.40
N VAL A 220 11.15 -6.93 4.23
CA VAL A 220 12.58 -7.24 4.14
C VAL A 220 13.39 -5.96 4.36
N HIS A 221 13.82 -5.74 5.61
CA HIS A 221 14.65 -4.60 6.04
C HIS A 221 14.11 -3.22 5.62
N GLY A 222 12.77 -3.06 5.53
CA GLY A 222 12.18 -1.78 5.17
C GLY A 222 12.35 -1.35 3.72
N ARG A 223 12.82 -2.23 2.83
CA ARG A 223 13.20 -1.89 1.46
C ARG A 223 12.55 -2.81 0.42
N ALA A 224 12.71 -2.44 -0.85
CA ALA A 224 12.50 -3.36 -1.95
C ALA A 224 13.49 -4.54 -1.88
N LEU A 225 13.09 -5.67 -2.48
CA LEU A 225 13.96 -6.83 -2.63
C LEU A 225 15.23 -6.47 -3.40
N LYS A 226 16.29 -7.22 -3.14
CA LYS A 226 17.58 -7.15 -3.84
C LYS A 226 18.00 -8.55 -4.29
N ALA A 227 18.79 -8.61 -5.35
CA ALA A 227 19.46 -9.85 -5.74
C ALA A 227 20.28 -10.40 -4.57
N GLY A 228 20.19 -11.70 -4.34
CA GLY A 228 20.82 -12.40 -3.23
C GLY A 228 20.04 -12.38 -1.91
N ASP A 229 18.89 -11.70 -1.83
CA ASP A 229 18.00 -11.87 -0.67
C ASP A 229 17.47 -13.31 -0.61
N GLU A 230 17.38 -13.87 0.59
CA GLU A 230 16.63 -15.09 0.85
C GLU A 230 15.31 -14.73 1.55
N LEU A 231 14.20 -15.21 1.00
CA LEU A 231 12.86 -14.97 1.52
C LEU A 231 12.45 -16.13 2.43
N GLU A 232 11.93 -15.79 3.60
CA GLU A 232 11.55 -16.73 4.64
C GLU A 232 10.03 -16.91 4.76
N LEU A 233 9.59 -18.06 5.26
CA LEU A 233 8.20 -18.30 5.63
C LEU A 233 7.86 -17.75 7.01
N ALA A 234 6.68 -17.17 7.14
CA ALA A 234 6.16 -16.73 8.43
C ALA A 234 5.77 -17.90 9.34
N ALA A 235 5.32 -19.02 8.75
CA ALA A 235 5.03 -20.27 9.43
C ALA A 235 5.21 -21.48 8.50
N ASP A 236 5.81 -22.55 9.01
CA ASP A 236 5.76 -23.86 8.35
C ASP A 236 4.33 -24.41 8.48
N ARG A 237 3.70 -24.77 7.36
CA ARG A 237 2.39 -25.43 7.39
C ARG A 237 2.56 -26.94 7.35
N SER A 238 1.85 -27.62 8.24
CA SER A 238 1.78 -29.08 8.30
C SER A 238 0.64 -29.69 7.46
N ALA A 239 -0.21 -28.85 6.86
CA ALA A 239 -1.33 -29.30 6.05
C ALA A 239 -0.88 -29.67 4.62
N PRO A 240 -1.54 -30.65 3.97
CA PRO A 240 -1.22 -31.03 2.61
C PRO A 240 -1.42 -29.86 1.64
N MET A 241 -0.47 -29.71 0.72
CA MET A 241 -0.48 -28.66 -0.29
C MET A 241 -1.38 -29.10 -1.46
N VAL A 242 -2.50 -28.40 -1.67
CA VAL A 242 -3.41 -28.70 -2.78
C VAL A 242 -3.20 -27.67 -3.89
N ALA A 243 -2.58 -28.12 -4.99
CA ALA A 243 -2.44 -27.32 -6.20
C ALA A 243 -3.69 -27.41 -7.08
N GLY A 244 -3.81 -26.52 -8.07
CA GLY A 244 -4.90 -26.51 -9.04
C GLY A 244 -6.16 -25.79 -8.57
N ARG A 245 -6.25 -25.39 -7.30
CA ARG A 245 -7.30 -24.48 -6.83
C ARG A 245 -7.25 -23.19 -7.65
N GLN A 246 -8.38 -22.75 -8.20
CA GLN A 246 -8.45 -21.61 -9.10
C GLN A 246 -9.64 -20.71 -8.75
N LEU A 247 -9.48 -19.40 -8.95
CA LEU A 247 -10.60 -18.45 -8.98
C LEU A 247 -11.19 -18.42 -10.40
N ALA A 248 -12.50 -18.64 -10.53
CA ALA A 248 -13.16 -18.56 -11.82
C ALA A 248 -12.94 -17.17 -12.45
N ALA A 249 -12.67 -17.12 -13.75
CA ALA A 249 -12.35 -15.87 -14.46
C ALA A 249 -13.44 -14.79 -14.29
N ALA A 250 -14.72 -15.20 -14.27
CA ALA A 250 -15.85 -14.29 -14.04
C ALA A 250 -15.90 -13.65 -12.64
N MET A 251 -15.14 -14.17 -11.68
CA MET A 251 -15.02 -13.65 -10.31
C MET A 251 -13.74 -12.82 -10.11
N VAL A 252 -12.87 -12.75 -11.12
CA VAL A 252 -11.73 -11.83 -11.12
C VAL A 252 -12.24 -10.42 -11.45
N PRO A 253 -11.84 -9.38 -10.69
CA PRO A 253 -12.18 -8.00 -11.03
C PRO A 253 -11.75 -7.67 -12.46
N ASP A 254 -12.62 -7.00 -13.20
CA ASP A 254 -12.26 -6.46 -14.51
C ASP A 254 -11.26 -5.32 -14.33
N TYR A 255 -9.99 -5.58 -14.66
CA TYR A 255 -8.92 -4.59 -14.63
C TYR A 255 -8.76 -3.83 -15.95
N SER A 256 -9.54 -4.18 -16.99
CA SER A 256 -9.53 -3.47 -18.27
C SER A 256 -10.48 -2.26 -18.27
N ASP A 257 -11.52 -2.27 -17.43
CA ASP A 257 -12.39 -1.12 -17.23
C ASP A 257 -11.77 -0.13 -16.24
N HIS A 258 -11.31 1.00 -16.77
CA HIS A 258 -10.75 2.10 -15.98
C HIS A 258 -11.83 3.09 -15.49
N THR A 259 -13.09 2.67 -15.44
CA THR A 259 -14.19 3.43 -14.84
C THR A 259 -14.29 3.18 -13.34
N LEU A 260 -13.81 4.11 -12.54
CA LEU A 260 -13.80 4.00 -11.09
C LEU A 260 -15.12 4.49 -10.49
N ALA A 261 -15.78 3.64 -9.69
CA ALA A 261 -16.98 4.03 -8.97
C ALA A 261 -16.61 4.93 -7.78
N VAL A 262 -17.29 6.07 -7.66
CA VAL A 262 -17.05 7.08 -6.62
C VAL A 262 -18.33 7.46 -5.90
N MET A 263 -18.21 7.73 -4.60
CA MET A 263 -19.24 8.41 -3.82
C MET A 263 -18.89 9.89 -3.66
N ALA A 264 -19.91 10.73 -3.47
CA ALA A 264 -19.72 12.14 -3.18
C ALA A 264 -18.89 12.33 -1.92
N GLY A 265 -17.83 13.15 -2.01
CA GLY A 265 -16.99 13.50 -0.87
C GLY A 265 -17.63 14.61 -0.02
N PRO A 266 -17.15 14.80 1.21
CA PRO A 266 -17.69 15.81 2.13
C PRO A 266 -17.60 17.24 1.57
N HIS A 267 -16.64 17.49 0.67
CA HIS A 267 -16.39 18.81 0.09
C HIS A 267 -16.87 18.94 -1.35
N LEU A 268 -17.69 18.01 -1.88
CA LEU A 268 -18.21 18.09 -3.25
C LEU A 268 -18.90 19.44 -3.54
N LYS A 269 -19.59 20.00 -2.54
CA LYS A 269 -20.31 21.28 -2.67
C LYS A 269 -19.40 22.49 -2.92
N ARG A 270 -18.08 22.36 -2.67
CA ARG A 270 -17.10 23.41 -2.96
C ARG A 270 -16.73 23.47 -4.43
N LEU A 271 -16.88 22.39 -5.19
CA LEU A 271 -16.74 22.46 -6.64
C LEU A 271 -17.86 23.30 -7.23
N ASP A 272 -17.53 24.18 -8.16
CA ASP A 272 -18.54 24.84 -8.97
C ASP A 272 -19.29 23.83 -9.85
N MET A 273 -20.41 24.25 -10.44
CA MET A 273 -21.25 23.32 -11.20
C MET A 273 -20.56 22.76 -12.45
N THR A 274 -19.67 23.53 -13.07
CA THR A 274 -18.89 23.11 -14.25
C THR A 274 -17.90 22.02 -13.87
N SER A 275 -17.19 22.18 -12.76
CA SER A 275 -16.19 21.24 -12.26
C SER A 275 -16.81 19.96 -11.74
N ARG A 276 -18.01 20.01 -11.14
CA ARG A 276 -18.76 18.78 -10.80
C ARG A 276 -19.12 17.96 -12.02
N LYS A 277 -19.57 18.63 -13.10
CA LYS A 277 -19.83 17.97 -14.38
C LYS A 277 -18.55 17.43 -15.01
N ALA A 278 -17.45 18.19 -14.93
CA ALA A 278 -16.16 17.76 -15.44
C ALA A 278 -15.64 16.50 -14.73
N LEU A 279 -15.70 16.47 -13.38
CA LEU A 279 -15.25 15.35 -12.57
C LEU A 279 -15.90 14.01 -12.99
N LEU A 280 -17.20 14.01 -13.29
CA LEU A 280 -17.93 12.78 -13.63
C LEU A 280 -18.08 12.56 -15.15
N GLY A 281 -17.87 13.58 -15.97
CA GLY A 281 -18.10 13.53 -17.41
C GLY A 281 -16.84 13.44 -18.27
N GLN A 282 -15.68 13.76 -17.72
CA GLN A 282 -14.42 13.86 -18.48
C GLN A 282 -13.46 12.71 -18.17
N VAL A 283 -12.49 12.53 -19.05
CA VAL A 283 -11.37 11.62 -18.86
C VAL A 283 -10.29 12.31 -18.05
N PHE A 284 -9.67 11.55 -17.16
CA PHE A 284 -8.44 11.92 -16.47
C PHE A 284 -7.33 10.96 -16.86
N LYS A 285 -6.09 11.42 -16.89
CA LYS A 285 -4.91 10.61 -17.14
C LYS A 285 -4.06 10.56 -15.88
N VAL A 286 -3.58 9.37 -15.51
CA VAL A 286 -2.62 9.24 -14.41
C VAL A 286 -1.29 9.88 -14.82
N SER A 287 -0.79 10.81 -14.03
CA SER A 287 0.45 11.53 -14.37
C SER A 287 1.71 10.69 -14.10
N GLY A 288 2.85 11.17 -14.59
CA GLY A 288 4.17 10.56 -14.34
C GLY A 288 4.62 10.56 -12.88
N GLN A 289 3.92 11.26 -11.98
CA GLN A 289 4.23 11.34 -10.55
C GLN A 289 3.38 10.38 -9.70
N ALA A 290 2.82 9.32 -10.30
CA ALA A 290 2.02 8.33 -9.60
C ALA A 290 2.90 7.38 -8.77
N ASP A 291 2.52 7.19 -7.51
CA ASP A 291 3.18 6.25 -6.60
C ASP A 291 2.18 5.59 -5.64
N ARG A 292 2.66 4.92 -4.59
CA ARG A 292 1.80 4.28 -3.60
C ARG A 292 1.08 5.25 -2.66
N MET A 293 1.52 6.50 -2.56
CA MET A 293 0.83 7.54 -1.76
C MET A 293 -0.42 8.03 -2.49
N GLY A 294 -0.33 8.26 -3.79
CA GLY A 294 -1.46 8.71 -4.59
C GLY A 294 -1.15 8.96 -6.05
N TYR A 295 -2.21 9.10 -6.84
CA TYR A 295 -2.14 9.40 -8.27
C TYR A 295 -2.59 10.83 -8.51
N ARG A 296 -1.68 11.65 -9.03
CA ARG A 296 -2.03 12.94 -9.62
C ARG A 296 -2.69 12.69 -10.97
N LEU A 297 -3.78 13.39 -11.21
CA LEU A 297 -4.62 13.17 -12.38
C LEU A 297 -4.58 14.41 -13.27
N ASP A 298 -4.08 14.23 -14.48
CA ASP A 298 -4.08 15.24 -15.53
C ASP A 298 -5.44 15.21 -16.23
N GLY A 299 -6.13 16.35 -16.25
CA GLY A 299 -7.49 16.45 -16.77
C GLY A 299 -7.98 17.90 -16.72
N PRO A 300 -9.29 18.14 -16.94
CA PRO A 300 -9.83 19.49 -16.81
C PRO A 300 -9.60 20.04 -15.40
N PRO A 301 -9.14 21.29 -15.24
CA PRO A 301 -8.95 21.90 -13.93
C PRO A 301 -10.29 21.98 -13.20
N LEU A 302 -10.27 21.64 -11.91
CA LEU A 302 -11.45 21.64 -11.04
C LEU A 302 -11.41 22.86 -10.12
N THR A 303 -12.36 23.77 -10.32
CA THR A 303 -12.45 25.02 -9.55
C THR A 303 -13.16 24.79 -8.22
N LEU A 304 -12.46 25.13 -7.13
CA LEU A 304 -13.00 25.13 -5.77
C LEU A 304 -13.47 26.53 -5.37
N THR A 305 -14.47 26.56 -4.50
CA THR A 305 -15.00 27.77 -3.84
C THR A 305 -14.84 27.67 -2.32
N GLY A 306 -14.76 28.84 -1.68
CA GLY A 306 -14.59 29.01 -0.24
C GLY A 306 -13.14 28.96 0.24
N ASP A 307 -12.96 29.19 1.55
CA ASP A 307 -11.65 29.34 2.17
C ASP A 307 -10.92 28.00 2.36
N GLU A 308 -9.63 28.09 2.72
CA GLU A 308 -8.81 26.94 3.09
C GLU A 308 -9.45 26.10 4.21
N LEU A 309 -9.21 24.79 4.16
CA LEU A 309 -9.74 23.86 5.15
C LEU A 309 -8.67 23.54 6.21
N LEU A 310 -9.11 23.42 7.45
CA LEU A 310 -8.31 22.79 8.50
C LEU A 310 -8.02 21.34 8.11
N SER A 311 -6.85 20.83 8.49
CA SER A 311 -6.47 19.44 8.22
C SER A 311 -7.44 18.46 8.89
N PHE A 312 -7.89 17.47 8.12
CA PHE A 312 -8.77 16.39 8.60
C PHE A 312 -8.23 15.02 8.20
N GLY A 313 -8.75 13.96 8.83
CA GLY A 313 -8.33 12.59 8.57
C GLY A 313 -8.70 12.13 7.16
N LEU A 314 -7.77 11.44 6.50
CA LEU A 314 -7.91 10.99 5.12
C LEU A 314 -8.00 9.46 5.05
N ALA A 315 -8.57 8.97 3.95
CA ALA A 315 -8.65 7.55 3.65
C ALA A 315 -8.23 7.29 2.19
N ALA A 316 -7.70 6.09 1.94
CA ALA A 316 -7.48 5.61 0.58
C ALA A 316 -8.77 5.71 -0.26
N GLY A 317 -8.61 6.07 -1.53
CA GLY A 317 -9.69 6.38 -2.46
C GLY A 317 -10.17 7.83 -2.41
N SER A 318 -9.79 8.63 -1.41
CA SER A 318 -10.14 10.06 -1.37
C SER A 318 -9.58 10.77 -2.59
N ILE A 319 -10.44 11.52 -3.29
CA ILE A 319 -10.05 12.39 -4.41
C ILE A 319 -9.95 13.81 -3.87
N GLN A 320 -8.73 14.26 -3.64
CA GLN A 320 -8.40 15.62 -3.24
C GLN A 320 -8.29 16.52 -4.47
N VAL A 321 -8.71 17.78 -4.35
CA VAL A 321 -8.43 18.81 -5.36
C VAL A 321 -7.53 19.85 -4.72
N VAL A 322 -6.36 20.10 -5.33
CA VAL A 322 -5.43 21.13 -4.88
C VAL A 322 -5.81 22.51 -5.45
N ASN A 323 -5.19 23.58 -4.96
CA ASN A 323 -5.52 24.96 -5.37
C ASN A 323 -5.29 25.21 -6.88
N SER A 324 -4.40 24.47 -7.54
CA SER A 324 -4.21 24.54 -9.01
C SER A 324 -5.33 23.86 -9.81
N GLY A 325 -6.30 23.24 -9.14
CA GLY A 325 -7.41 22.50 -9.76
C GLY A 325 -7.08 21.07 -10.17
N GLN A 326 -5.85 20.60 -9.93
CA GLN A 326 -5.48 19.19 -10.19
C GLN A 326 -6.12 18.25 -9.15
N ALA A 327 -6.64 17.11 -9.61
CA ALA A 327 -7.14 16.06 -8.73
C ALA A 327 -6.02 15.09 -8.33
N ILE A 328 -6.06 14.62 -7.08
CA ILE A 328 -5.14 13.61 -6.52
C ILE A 328 -5.97 12.52 -5.87
N MET A 329 -5.86 11.29 -6.37
CA MET A 329 -6.48 10.11 -5.77
C MET A 329 -5.52 9.46 -4.77
N LEU A 330 -5.92 9.42 -3.50
CA LEU A 330 -5.09 8.86 -2.42
C LEU A 330 -5.10 7.32 -2.45
N MET A 331 -3.94 6.71 -2.22
CA MET A 331 -3.76 5.24 -2.31
C MET A 331 -3.16 4.66 -1.02
N ALA A 332 -2.61 3.45 -1.01
CA ALA A 332 -2.32 2.70 0.23
C ALA A 332 -1.38 3.41 1.22
N ASP A 333 -0.40 4.16 0.73
CA ASP A 333 0.58 4.89 1.55
C ASP A 333 0.19 6.36 1.74
N HIS A 334 -1.08 6.73 1.54
CA HIS A 334 -1.57 8.10 1.61
C HIS A 334 -1.23 8.80 2.95
N GLN A 335 -1.05 10.11 2.91
CA GLN A 335 -0.93 10.95 4.09
C GLN A 335 -2.15 10.77 5.03
N THR A 336 -1.92 10.75 6.34
CA THR A 336 -2.97 10.45 7.33
C THR A 336 -3.95 11.60 7.52
N ALA A 337 -3.50 12.84 7.34
CA ALA A 337 -4.31 14.04 7.41
C ALA A 337 -3.85 15.06 6.36
N GLY A 338 -4.76 15.95 5.94
CA GLY A 338 -4.44 17.03 5.01
C GLY A 338 -5.57 18.04 4.89
N GLY A 339 -5.27 19.23 4.36
CA GLY A 339 -6.20 20.36 4.22
C GLY A 339 -6.80 20.54 2.83
N TYR A 340 -6.52 19.65 1.86
CA TYR A 340 -7.14 19.75 0.54
C TYR A 340 -8.56 19.19 0.52
N ALA A 341 -9.45 19.84 -0.22
CA ALA A 341 -10.84 19.46 -0.33
C ALA A 341 -11.00 18.06 -0.94
N VAL A 342 -11.62 17.14 -0.20
CA VAL A 342 -12.04 15.82 -0.70
C VAL A 342 -13.40 15.93 -1.37
N VAL A 343 -13.41 15.89 -2.70
CA VAL A 343 -14.62 16.12 -3.53
C VAL A 343 -15.37 14.83 -3.85
N ALA A 344 -14.67 13.70 -3.86
CA ALA A 344 -15.21 12.38 -4.10
C ALA A 344 -14.36 11.32 -3.40
N THR A 345 -14.87 10.10 -3.29
CA THR A 345 -14.12 8.96 -2.74
C THR A 345 -14.38 7.73 -3.60
N VAL A 346 -13.32 7.15 -4.16
CA VAL A 346 -13.37 5.85 -4.84
C VAL A 346 -13.80 4.80 -3.83
N VAL A 347 -14.86 4.07 -4.18
CA VAL A 347 -15.41 3.05 -3.29
C VAL A 347 -14.41 1.90 -3.14
N SER A 348 -14.40 1.24 -1.98
CA SER A 348 -13.44 0.17 -1.70
C SER A 348 -13.47 -0.96 -2.74
N ALA A 349 -14.62 -1.18 -3.39
CA ALA A 349 -14.78 -2.19 -4.44
C ALA A 349 -14.14 -1.80 -5.79
N SER A 350 -13.83 -0.52 -6.01
CA SER A 350 -13.12 -0.04 -7.21
C SER A 350 -11.64 0.24 -6.95
N LEU A 351 -11.17 0.17 -5.70
CA LEU A 351 -9.74 0.30 -5.39
C LEU A 351 -8.85 -0.78 -6.05
N PRO A 352 -9.29 -2.06 -6.21
CA PRO A 352 -8.53 -3.04 -6.99
C PRO A 352 -8.23 -2.56 -8.41
N ALA A 353 -9.24 -2.07 -9.14
CA ALA A 353 -9.05 -1.51 -10.48
C ALA A 353 -8.13 -0.29 -10.47
N ALA A 354 -8.34 0.64 -9.51
CA ALA A 354 -7.48 1.80 -9.35
C ALA A 354 -6.00 1.39 -9.12
N ALA A 355 -5.74 0.37 -8.32
CA ALA A 355 -4.38 -0.09 -8.01
C ALA A 355 -3.62 -0.64 -9.23
N GLN A 356 -4.32 -0.97 -10.32
CA GLN A 356 -3.75 -1.45 -11.58
C GLN A 356 -3.45 -0.35 -12.59
N LEU A 357 -3.88 0.89 -12.35
CA LEU A 357 -3.54 2.02 -13.20
C LEU A 357 -2.08 2.45 -13.01
N GLY A 358 -1.44 2.85 -14.10
CA GLY A 358 -0.09 3.39 -14.15
C GLY A 358 -0.01 4.71 -14.90
N PRO A 359 1.17 5.38 -14.89
CA PRO A 359 1.38 6.61 -15.64
C PRO A 359 0.96 6.50 -17.11
N GLY A 360 0.17 7.47 -17.56
CA GLY A 360 -0.36 7.52 -18.93
C GLY A 360 -1.71 6.83 -19.11
N ASP A 361 -2.15 5.99 -18.17
CA ASP A 361 -3.46 5.34 -18.27
C ASP A 361 -4.58 6.38 -18.08
N GLU A 362 -5.59 6.27 -18.93
CA GLU A 362 -6.81 7.05 -18.84
C GLU A 362 -7.83 6.38 -17.91
N LEU A 363 -8.59 7.18 -17.17
CA LEU A 363 -9.66 6.72 -16.28
C LEU A 363 -10.84 7.68 -16.33
N ARG A 364 -12.01 7.17 -15.92
CA ARG A 364 -13.24 7.95 -15.74
C ARG A 364 -13.82 7.69 -14.36
N PHE A 365 -14.62 8.63 -13.86
CA PHE A 365 -15.36 8.44 -12.61
C PHE A 365 -16.84 8.24 -12.88
N ARG A 366 -17.43 7.26 -12.18
CA ARG A 366 -18.88 7.01 -12.20
C ARG A 366 -19.44 7.19 -10.80
N ALA A 367 -20.39 8.09 -10.63
CA ALA A 367 -21.07 8.25 -9.35
C ALA A 367 -21.90 7.01 -9.00
N VAL A 368 -21.81 6.58 -7.74
CA VAL A 368 -22.64 5.50 -7.17
C VAL A 368 -23.20 5.91 -5.82
N THR A 369 -24.31 5.30 -5.44
CA THR A 369 -24.87 5.42 -4.09
C THR A 369 -24.14 4.49 -3.11
N GLU A 370 -24.30 4.73 -1.82
CA GLU A 370 -23.78 3.83 -0.78
C GLU A 370 -24.34 2.40 -0.91
N ALA A 371 -25.62 2.27 -1.25
CA ALA A 371 -26.26 0.97 -1.46
C ALA A 371 -25.60 0.20 -2.63
N GLN A 372 -25.35 0.87 -3.76
CA GLN A 372 -24.66 0.30 -4.91
C GLN A 372 -23.22 -0.09 -4.54
N ALA A 373 -22.48 0.78 -3.85
CA ALA A 373 -21.14 0.48 -3.35
C ALA A 373 -21.13 -0.74 -2.40
N GLY A 374 -22.17 -0.88 -1.58
CA GLY A 374 -22.38 -2.03 -0.71
C GLY A 374 -22.61 -3.35 -1.47
N VAL A 375 -23.35 -3.32 -2.59
CA VAL A 375 -23.51 -4.47 -3.49
C VAL A 375 -22.16 -4.88 -4.09
N MET A 376 -21.44 -3.93 -4.70
CA MET A 376 -20.13 -4.18 -5.32
C MET A 376 -19.13 -4.78 -4.32
N ARG A 377 -19.13 -4.29 -3.07
CA ARG A 377 -18.27 -4.83 -2.00
C ARG A 377 -18.64 -6.27 -1.62
N ARG A 378 -19.92 -6.61 -1.61
CA ARG A 378 -20.39 -7.98 -1.33
C ARG A 378 -20.00 -8.94 -2.44
N GLU A 379 -20.04 -8.52 -3.70
CA GLU A 379 -19.60 -9.34 -4.84
C GLU A 379 -18.12 -9.72 -4.72
N LEU A 380 -17.23 -8.77 -4.45
CA LEU A 380 -15.82 -9.07 -4.18
C LEU A 380 -15.63 -9.98 -2.97
N SER A 381 -16.43 -9.77 -1.91
CA SER A 381 -16.36 -10.60 -0.71
C SER A 381 -16.81 -12.04 -0.99
N ALA A 382 -17.84 -12.23 -1.82
CA ALA A 382 -18.35 -13.53 -2.23
C ALA A 382 -17.35 -14.27 -3.14
N ALA A 383 -16.69 -13.55 -4.05
CA ALA A 383 -15.61 -14.10 -4.86
C ALA A 383 -14.47 -14.65 -3.99
N LEU A 384 -14.00 -13.88 -3.00
CA LEU A 384 -12.99 -14.36 -2.05
C LEU A 384 -13.52 -15.52 -1.18
N ALA A 385 -14.78 -15.47 -0.75
CA ALA A 385 -15.38 -16.55 0.05
C ALA A 385 -15.48 -17.88 -0.73
N SER A 386 -15.65 -17.83 -2.06
CA SER A 386 -15.58 -19.02 -2.92
C SER A 386 -14.21 -19.74 -2.85
N LEU A 387 -13.15 -18.99 -2.49
CA LEU A 387 -11.80 -19.50 -2.25
C LEU A 387 -11.52 -19.82 -0.79
N ALA A 388 -12.51 -19.76 0.11
CA ALA A 388 -12.36 -20.17 1.50
C ALA A 388 -12.88 -21.59 1.76
N SER A 389 -13.82 -22.07 0.94
CA SER A 389 -14.41 -23.41 1.07
C SER A 389 -13.46 -24.50 0.54
N PRO A 390 -13.19 -25.59 1.28
CA PRO A 390 -12.20 -26.60 0.91
C PRO A 390 -12.47 -27.30 -0.42
#